data_AF-A0A1X7U1S5-F1
#
_entry.id   AF-A0A1X7U1S5-F1
#
_cell.length_a   1.000
_cell.length_b   1.000
_cell.length_c   1.000
_cell.angle_alpha   90.00
_cell.angle_beta   90.00
_cell.angle_gamma   90.00
#
_symmetry.space_group_name_H-M   'P 1'
#
loop_
_entity.id
_entity.type
_entity.pdbx_description
1 polymer ?
#
loop_
_entity_poly.entity_id
_entity_poly.type
_entity_poly.pdbx_seq_one_letter_code
_entity_poly.pdbx_strand_id
1 'polypeptide(L)'
;MSEDESVASDMVRTTLEALRSLEVQFEKTIVISAPMCDTLNGRPRFRIPKAQLEYLVENNFTALQMASIIGVSVRTIYRRLADFEVSLSSKYSNLTDDELDESVSSVQNMGVGRL
;
A
#
# COMPACT_ATOMS: atom_id res chain seq x y z
N MET A 1 -16.42 -26.22 -42.66
CA MET A 1 -16.79 -25.36 -41.53
C MET A 1 -16.34 -26.07 -40.25
N SER A 2 -15.04 -26.35 -40.17
CA SER A 2 -13.96 -25.53 -39.55
C SER A 2 -13.85 -25.84 -38.06
N GLU A 3 -13.37 -27.05 -37.75
CA GLU A 3 -12.91 -27.47 -36.42
C GLU A 3 -11.88 -26.49 -35.84
N ASP A 4 -11.10 -25.85 -36.71
CA ASP A 4 -10.14 -24.79 -36.39
C ASP A 4 -10.78 -23.55 -35.73
N GLU A 5 -12.06 -23.26 -36.04
CA GLU A 5 -12.78 -22.10 -35.51
C GLU A 5 -13.29 -22.36 -34.08
N SER A 6 -13.64 -23.62 -33.77
CA SER A 6 -14.01 -24.04 -32.42
C SER A 6 -12.82 -23.99 -31.47
N VAL A 7 -11.67 -24.50 -31.92
CA VAL A 7 -10.42 -24.50 -31.13
C VAL A 7 -9.96 -23.07 -30.85
N ALA A 8 -10.09 -22.17 -31.83
CA ALA A 8 -9.80 -20.76 -31.65
C ALA A 8 -10.74 -20.11 -30.63
N SER A 9 -12.05 -20.38 -30.70
CA SER A 9 -13.03 -19.84 -29.74
C SER A 9 -12.80 -20.35 -28.32
N ASP A 10 -12.43 -21.62 -28.16
CA ASP A 10 -12.19 -22.20 -26.83
C ASP A 10 -10.90 -21.67 -26.22
N MET A 11 -9.85 -21.50 -27.03
CA MET A 11 -8.61 -20.85 -26.58
C MET A 11 -8.84 -19.39 -26.18
N VAL A 12 -9.67 -18.65 -26.91
CA VAL A 12 -10.07 -17.28 -26.55
C VAL A 12 -10.85 -17.27 -25.23
N ARG A 13 -11.76 -18.23 -24.99
CA ARG A 13 -12.48 -18.32 -23.71
C ARG A 13 -11.56 -18.63 -22.54
N THR A 14 -10.69 -19.63 -22.70
CA THR A 14 -9.75 -20.03 -21.64
C THR A 14 -8.78 -18.91 -21.29
N THR A 15 -8.28 -18.17 -22.28
CA THR A 15 -7.41 -17.01 -22.04
C THR A 15 -8.14 -15.86 -21.36
N LEU A 16 -9.41 -15.59 -21.71
CA LEU A 16 -10.23 -14.56 -21.08
C LEU A 16 -10.50 -14.88 -19.59
N GLU A 17 -10.81 -16.14 -19.28
CA GLU A 17 -11.00 -16.58 -17.89
C GLU A 17 -9.71 -16.48 -17.06
N ALA A 18 -8.56 -16.86 -17.64
CA ALA A 18 -7.27 -16.72 -16.98
C ALA A 18 -6.90 -15.25 -16.71
N LEU A 19 -7.19 -14.35 -17.66
CA LEU A 19 -6.98 -12.90 -17.49
C LEU A 19 -7.86 -12.31 -16.38
N ARG A 20 -9.15 -12.68 -16.31
CA ARG A 20 -10.05 -12.27 -15.22
C ARG A 20 -9.57 -12.76 -13.85
N SER A 21 -9.01 -13.96 -13.79
CA SER A 21 -8.46 -14.52 -12.54
C SER A 21 -7.23 -13.74 -12.04
N LEU A 22 -6.45 -13.17 -12.97
CA LEU A 22 -5.32 -12.29 -12.64
C LEU A 22 -5.75 -10.87 -12.24
N GLU A 23 -6.85 -10.35 -12.80
CA GLU A 23 -7.39 -9.02 -12.43
C GLU A 23 -7.76 -8.95 -10.94
N VAL A 24 -8.31 -10.03 -10.36
CA VAL A 24 -8.69 -10.11 -8.94
C VAL A 24 -7.48 -9.98 -7.99
N GLN A 25 -6.26 -10.31 -8.44
CA GLN A 25 -5.05 -10.13 -7.64
C GLN A 25 -4.45 -8.72 -7.80
N PHE A 26 -4.79 -8.02 -8.89
CA PHE A 26 -4.25 -6.69 -9.17
C PHE A 26 -5.05 -5.56 -8.51
N GLU A 27 -6.32 -5.79 -8.16
CA GLU A 27 -7.18 -4.79 -7.50
C GLU A 27 -6.70 -4.40 -6.09
N LYS A 28 -5.76 -5.16 -5.50
CA LYS A 28 -5.06 -4.81 -4.25
C LYS A 28 -3.59 -4.45 -4.45
N THR A 29 -3.14 -4.24 -5.69
CA THR A 29 -1.84 -3.64 -5.97
C THR A 29 -2.04 -2.14 -6.13
N ILE A 30 -1.97 -1.42 -5.01
CA ILE A 30 -1.81 0.03 -5.04
C ILE A 30 -0.61 0.30 -5.94
N VAL A 31 -0.80 0.96 -7.09
CA VAL A 31 0.30 1.30 -7.99
C VAL A 31 1.27 2.16 -7.19
N ILE A 32 2.43 1.57 -6.88
CA ILE A 32 3.37 2.14 -5.90
C ILE A 32 4.14 3.32 -6.51
N SER A 33 4.22 3.41 -7.83
CA SER A 33 4.84 4.55 -8.53
C SER A 33 3.84 5.70 -8.70
N ALA A 34 4.25 6.91 -8.35
CA ALA A 34 3.41 8.10 -8.50
C ALA A 34 3.31 8.51 -9.98
N PRO A 35 2.12 8.46 -10.62
CA PRO A 35 1.97 8.96 -11.97
C PRO A 35 2.27 10.47 -12.02
N MET A 36 3.05 10.88 -13.03
CA MET A 36 3.25 12.28 -13.35
C MET A 36 1.96 12.80 -13.99
N CYS A 37 1.40 13.90 -13.48
CA CYS A 37 0.32 14.59 -14.19
C CYS A 37 0.93 15.60 -15.15
N ASP A 38 0.62 15.41 -16.43
CA ASP A 38 0.94 16.33 -17.51
C ASP A 38 -0.03 17.52 -17.41
N THR A 39 0.30 18.50 -16.55
CA THR A 39 -0.43 19.77 -16.59
C THR A 39 -0.01 20.51 -17.84
N LEU A 40 -0.97 20.92 -18.66
CA LEU A 40 -0.75 21.62 -19.94
C LEU A 40 0.07 22.92 -19.81
N ASN A 41 0.29 23.45 -18.60
CA ASN A 41 1.21 24.53 -18.31
C ASN A 41 1.85 24.35 -16.91
N GLY A 42 3.18 24.36 -16.81
CA GLY A 42 3.95 24.35 -15.55
C GLY A 42 4.72 23.06 -15.24
N ARG A 43 5.49 23.05 -14.14
CA ARG A 43 6.27 21.88 -13.69
C ARG A 43 5.32 20.73 -13.32
N PRO A 44 5.50 19.51 -13.87
CA PRO A 44 4.64 18.37 -13.58
C PRO A 44 4.55 18.10 -12.09
N ARG A 45 3.33 17.99 -11.56
CA ARG A 45 3.10 17.65 -10.14
C ARG A 45 2.93 16.14 -10.04
N PHE A 46 3.74 15.50 -9.19
CA PHE A 46 3.55 14.08 -8.86
C PHE A 46 2.19 13.86 -8.22
N ARG A 47 1.36 12.98 -8.79
CA ARG A 47 0.06 12.63 -8.22
C ARG A 47 0.24 11.42 -7.30
N ILE A 48 0.31 11.68 -6.00
CA ILE A 48 0.35 10.64 -4.96
C ILE A 48 -1.03 10.59 -4.31
N PRO A 49 -1.82 9.51 -4.48
CA PRO A 49 -3.12 9.36 -3.83
C PRO A 49 -2.96 9.24 -2.30
N LYS A 50 -3.92 9.81 -1.56
CA LYS A 50 -3.95 9.77 -0.09
C LYS A 50 -3.91 8.33 0.45
N ALA A 51 -4.75 7.45 -0.11
CA ALA A 51 -4.83 6.04 0.26
C ALA A 51 -3.49 5.29 0.17
N GLN A 52 -2.61 5.67 -0.77
CA GLN A 52 -1.29 5.07 -0.88
C GLN A 52 -0.37 5.47 0.27
N LEU A 53 -0.40 6.74 0.69
CA LEU A 53 0.37 7.19 1.84
C LEU A 53 -0.18 6.60 3.15
N GLU A 54 -1.50 6.54 3.29
CA GLU A 54 -2.15 5.89 4.44
C GLU A 54 -1.73 4.43 4.55
N TYR A 55 -1.81 3.66 3.46
CA TYR A 55 -1.37 2.27 3.43
C TYR A 55 0.10 2.11 3.85
N LEU A 56 1.00 2.96 3.36
CA LEU A 56 2.42 2.88 3.70
C LEU A 56 2.67 3.23 5.17
N VAL A 57 1.97 4.22 5.71
CA VAL A 57 2.02 4.57 7.13
C VAL A 57 1.44 3.43 7.98
N GLU A 58 0.33 2.83 7.56
CA GLU A 58 -0.31 1.65 8.17
C GLU A 58 0.61 0.41 8.19
N ASN A 59 1.59 0.34 7.30
CA ASN A 59 2.60 -0.72 7.28
C ASN A 59 3.95 -0.31 7.90
N ASN A 60 3.98 0.79 8.66
CA ASN A 60 5.15 1.28 9.41
C ASN A 60 6.35 1.68 8.52
N PHE A 61 6.11 2.09 7.28
CA PHE A 61 7.17 2.63 6.45
C PHE A 61 7.53 4.06 6.87
N THR A 62 8.82 4.32 7.01
CA THR A 62 9.36 5.66 7.26
C THR A 62 9.20 6.56 6.02
N ALA A 63 9.24 7.89 6.21
CA ALA A 63 9.21 8.83 5.09
C ALA A 63 10.34 8.61 4.07
N LEU A 64 11.51 8.15 4.52
CA LEU A 64 12.63 7.78 3.66
C LEU A 64 12.32 6.54 2.81
N GLN A 65 11.78 5.48 3.43
CA GLN A 65 11.38 4.28 2.71
C GLN A 65 10.26 4.58 1.72
N MET A 66 9.24 5.34 2.12
CA MET A 66 8.16 5.77 1.24
C MET A 66 8.68 6.56 0.03
N ALA A 67 9.67 7.44 0.24
CA ALA A 67 10.30 8.18 -0.85
C ALA A 67 10.98 7.25 -1.87
N SER A 68 11.74 6.27 -1.39
CA SER A 68 12.39 5.26 -2.24
C SER A 68 11.38 4.36 -2.97
N ILE A 69 10.32 3.96 -2.27
CA ILE A 69 9.25 3.09 -2.78
C ILE A 69 8.45 3.80 -3.88
N ILE A 70 8.08 5.07 -3.66
CA ILE A 70 7.26 5.85 -4.60
C ILE A 70 8.09 6.49 -5.72
N GLY A 71 9.41 6.61 -5.54
CA GLY A 71 10.32 7.23 -6.51
C GLY A 71 10.29 8.76 -6.48
N VAL A 72 10.10 9.36 -5.30
CA VAL A 72 10.06 10.83 -5.11
C VAL A 72 10.99 11.28 -4.00
N SER A 73 11.28 12.57 -3.93
CA SER A 73 12.03 13.14 -2.79
C SER A 73 11.26 12.98 -1.46
N VAL A 74 11.99 12.77 -0.37
CA VAL A 74 11.45 12.78 1.01
C VAL A 74 10.64 14.04 1.30
N ARG A 75 11.10 15.20 0.80
CA ARG A 75 10.37 16.48 0.91
C ARG A 75 8.98 16.44 0.27
N THR A 76 8.83 15.69 -0.83
CA THR A 76 7.52 15.50 -1.48
C THR A 76 6.59 14.64 -0.63
N ILE A 77 7.12 13.62 0.05
CA ILE A 77 6.37 12.81 1.01
C ILE A 77 5.87 13.66 2.18
N TYR A 78 6.74 14.40 2.86
CA TYR A 78 6.32 15.26 3.99
C TYR A 78 5.27 16.30 3.58
N ARG A 79 5.46 16.95 2.44
CA ARG A 79 4.46 17.90 1.91
C ARG A 79 3.11 17.21 1.70
N ARG A 80 3.10 16.01 1.10
CA ARG A 80 1.85 15.27 0.85
C ARG A 80 1.19 14.73 2.12
N LEU A 81 1.98 14.28 3.09
CA LEU A 81 1.46 13.89 4.41
C LEU A 81 0.78 15.09 5.11
N ALA A 82 1.39 16.27 5.05
CA ALA A 82 0.81 17.50 5.58
C ALA A 82 -0.45 17.93 4.81
N ASP A 83 -0.42 17.91 3.47
CA ASP A 83 -1.59 18.24 2.61
C ASP A 83 -2.82 17.35 2.92
N PHE A 84 -2.60 16.12 3.42
CA PHE A 84 -3.64 15.13 3.71
C PHE A 84 -3.92 14.89 5.19
N GLU A 85 -3.22 15.61 6.08
CA GLU A 85 -3.27 15.45 7.54
C GLU A 85 -2.97 14.02 8.02
N VAL A 86 -2.08 13.30 7.31
CA VAL A 86 -1.66 11.94 7.68
C VAL A 86 -0.46 12.03 8.62
N SER A 87 -0.67 11.62 9.88
CA SER A 87 0.39 11.58 10.89
C SER A 87 1.18 10.28 10.81
N LEU A 88 2.52 10.38 10.89
CA LEU A 88 3.39 9.22 11.05
C LEU A 88 3.36 8.64 12.48
N SER A 89 2.94 9.47 13.45
CA SER A 89 3.02 9.14 14.88
C SER A 89 1.68 8.70 15.48
N SER A 90 0.58 8.77 14.74
CA SER A 90 -0.78 8.46 15.26
C SER A 90 -0.97 7.01 15.70
N LYS A 91 0.01 6.14 15.46
CA LYS A 91 0.00 4.73 15.86
C LYS A 91 0.61 4.46 17.23
N TYR A 92 1.42 5.38 17.74
CA TYR A 92 1.97 5.24 19.08
C TYR A 92 0.92 5.74 20.05
N SER A 93 0.50 4.88 20.96
CA SER A 93 -0.27 5.29 22.12
C SER A 93 0.61 6.16 23.02
N ASN A 94 0.01 7.13 23.71
CA ASN A 94 0.69 7.89 24.75
C ASN A 94 0.75 7.07 26.04
N LEU A 95 1.17 5.80 25.96
CA LEU A 95 1.35 4.96 27.14
C LEU A 95 2.59 5.45 27.91
N THR A 96 2.44 5.52 29.22
CA THR A 96 3.56 5.70 30.14
C THR A 96 4.40 4.42 30.22
N ASP A 97 5.63 4.54 30.72
CA ASP A 97 6.54 3.40 30.86
C ASP A 97 5.95 2.33 31.81
N ASP A 98 5.28 2.77 32.89
CA ASP A 98 4.56 1.89 33.82
C ASP A 98 3.43 1.10 33.13
N GLU A 99 2.63 1.75 32.28
CA GLU A 99 1.55 1.10 31.53
C GLU A 99 2.09 0.16 30.43
N LEU A 100 3.26 0.48 29.86
CA LEU A 100 3.96 -0.37 28.91
C LEU A 100 4.48 -1.64 29.60
N ASP A 101 5.10 -1.52 30.77
CA ASP A 101 5.60 -2.64 31.58
C ASP A 101 4.47 -3.57 32.02
N GLU A 102 3.31 -3.02 32.41
CA GLU A 102 2.12 -3.81 32.72
C GLU A 102 1.63 -4.59 31.48
N SER A 103 1.55 -3.92 30.34
CA SER A 103 1.14 -4.55 29.06
C SER A 103 2.08 -5.68 28.67
N VAL A 104 3.39 -5.46 28.75
CA VAL A 104 4.42 -6.46 28.44
C VAL A 104 4.36 -7.64 29.41
N SER A 105 4.22 -7.37 30.71
CA SER A 105 4.09 -8.40 31.74
C SER A 105 2.85 -9.27 31.53
N SER A 106 1.74 -8.69 31.08
CA SER A 106 0.51 -9.43 30.77
C SER A 106 0.68 -10.41 29.60
N VAL A 107 1.39 -9.99 28.55
CA VAL A 107 1.69 -10.83 27.37
C VAL A 107 2.67 -11.94 27.73
N GLN A 108 3.69 -11.64 28.54
CA GLN A 108 4.64 -12.64 29.02
C GLN A 108 3.95 -13.69 29.91
N ASN A 109 3.14 -13.26 30.87
CA ASN A 109 2.40 -14.16 31.76
C ASN A 109 1.37 -15.03 31.03
N MET A 110 0.82 -14.57 29.91
CA MET A 110 -0.04 -15.38 29.05
C MET A 110 0.72 -16.58 28.44
N GLY A 111 2.03 -16.44 28.20
CA GLY A 111 2.88 -17.50 27.66
C GLY A 111 3.43 -18.48 28.71
N VAL A 112 3.63 -18.05 29.96
CA VAL A 112 4.26 -18.88 31.01
C VAL A 112 3.28 -19.66 31.91
N GLY A 113 1.96 -19.55 31.69
CA GLY A 113 0.94 -20.26 32.47
C GLY A 113 0.57 -21.68 32.03
N ARG A 114 1.32 -22.32 31.11
CA ARG A 114 1.12 -23.72 30.71
C ARG A 114 2.38 -24.55 30.91
N LEU A 115 2.69 -24.95 32.14
CA LEU A 115 3.39 -26.18 32.51
C LEU A 115 2.97 -26.60 33.92
#